data_AF-A0A3M1QBV3-F1
#
_entry.id   AF-A0A3M1QBV3-F1
#
_cell.length_a   1.000
_cell.length_b   1.000
_cell.length_c   1.000
_cell.angle_alpha   90.00
_cell.angle_beta   90.00
_cell.angle_gamma   90.00
#
_symmetry.space_group_name_H-M   'P 1'
#
loop_
_entity.id
_entity.type
_entity.pdbx_description
1 polymer ?
#
loop_
_entity_poly.entity_id
_entity_poly.type
_entity_poly.pdbx_seq_one_letter_code
_entity_poly.pdbx_strand_id
1 'polypeptide(L)'
;MMQRMRLFLLSMVLSTVLTAPALVTYAQDVDDTASCAATPDQILGQGYGGFSGAAGETSETGITPEGEDIVGLGLVADINYIANNLVYSGSGNTPVAILVVDDFSLPPDPDMPVPQVSHGFLVMEVLEHLQSALPAETQAIQLVPVDISDIVEGYTSDFIIRQLTSTMNELSAQGVERFVVNMSFVFVPCRDPETGFDFRRMVQTRRTDPMHSIIAELGNNRDYVTSLLIDNRVEAIDATGLTVREGQPERDNQGNRGQSPQAAQIQAQIVQEEQSGRGPQFRQQELRINQLFDNMKVQSDPLRAFFRSNRGIVVPVASSGNFKARTPFFPARWAEVLAVSASEGDDLGKWLHSNNGEVMVPGAWYLFDDGVYRAGTSFAAPVVSMMTAIDLTQSRPLCGVRGNAPALAQGGNFDNTLLLDAVQRSC
;
A
#
# COMPACT_ATOMS: atom_id res chain seq x y z
N MET A 1 -7.78 -81.12 -12.50
CA MET A 1 -8.42 -79.81 -12.71
C MET A 1 -7.91 -78.74 -11.73
N MET A 2 -6.61 -78.75 -11.36
CA MET A 2 -6.09 -77.90 -10.27
C MET A 2 -4.69 -77.31 -10.53
N GLN A 3 -4.25 -77.27 -11.79
CA GLN A 3 -2.86 -76.88 -12.14
C GLN A 3 -2.76 -75.77 -13.20
N ARG A 4 -3.89 -75.19 -13.64
CA ARG A 4 -3.91 -74.09 -14.63
C ARG A 4 -4.25 -72.72 -14.07
N MET A 5 -4.46 -72.58 -12.75
CA MET A 5 -4.92 -71.31 -12.14
C MET A 5 -3.86 -70.55 -11.34
N ARG A 6 -2.60 -71.00 -11.33
CA ARG A 6 -1.50 -70.31 -10.61
C ARG A 6 -0.54 -69.51 -11.50
N LEU A 7 -0.64 -69.61 -12.82
CA LEU A 7 0.27 -68.88 -13.73
C LEU A 7 -0.26 -67.52 -14.22
N PHE A 8 -1.54 -67.22 -14.01
CA PHE A 8 -2.12 -65.94 -14.48
C PHE A 8 -2.07 -64.81 -13.44
N LEU A 9 -1.84 -65.11 -12.16
CA LEU A 9 -1.75 -64.10 -11.10
C LEU A 9 -0.34 -63.55 -10.87
N LEU A 10 0.71 -64.21 -11.38
CA LEU A 10 2.09 -63.71 -11.26
C LEU A 10 2.50 -62.76 -12.39
N SER A 11 1.77 -62.76 -13.53
CA SER A 11 2.05 -61.87 -14.67
C SER A 11 1.42 -60.48 -14.55
N MET A 12 0.53 -60.25 -13.56
CA MET A 12 -0.15 -58.96 -13.39
C MET A 12 0.45 -58.10 -12.26
N VAL A 13 1.39 -58.65 -11.48
CA VAL A 13 2.06 -57.93 -10.37
C VAL A 13 3.46 -57.44 -10.74
N LEU A 14 3.99 -57.82 -11.92
CA LEU A 14 5.38 -57.53 -12.32
C LEU A 14 5.51 -56.52 -13.48
N SER A 15 4.44 -55.81 -13.86
CA SER A 15 4.49 -54.71 -14.85
C SER A 15 4.21 -53.32 -14.25
N THR A 16 4.14 -53.20 -12.93
CA THR A 16 3.94 -51.93 -12.19
C THR A 16 5.18 -51.52 -11.40
N VAL A 17 6.36 -51.74 -11.98
CA VAL A 17 7.63 -51.33 -11.38
C VAL A 17 8.42 -50.53 -12.43
N LEU A 18 8.58 -49.24 -12.13
CA LEU A 18 9.60 -48.30 -12.67
C LEU A 18 9.33 -47.63 -14.03
N THR A 19 8.30 -46.80 -14.10
CA THR A 19 8.47 -45.47 -14.73
C THR A 19 7.97 -44.43 -13.74
N ALA A 20 8.77 -44.16 -12.71
CA ALA A 20 8.64 -42.88 -12.04
C ALA A 20 8.94 -41.84 -13.14
N PRO A 21 7.97 -41.00 -13.57
CA PRO A 21 8.32 -39.89 -14.43
C PRO A 21 9.40 -39.13 -13.67
N ALA A 22 10.55 -38.92 -14.31
CA ALA A 22 11.52 -37.98 -13.78
C ALA A 22 10.71 -36.72 -13.48
N LEU A 23 10.58 -36.38 -12.20
CA LEU A 23 10.08 -35.08 -11.79
C LEU A 23 11.14 -34.11 -12.29
N VAL A 24 11.02 -33.73 -13.55
CA VAL A 24 11.66 -32.55 -14.09
C VAL A 24 10.97 -31.44 -13.34
N THR A 25 11.57 -31.05 -12.22
CA THR A 25 11.34 -29.76 -11.61
C THR A 25 11.77 -28.75 -12.67
N TYR A 26 10.84 -28.38 -13.54
CA TYR A 26 10.90 -27.13 -14.26
C TYR A 26 10.92 -26.08 -13.16
N ALA A 27 12.11 -25.66 -12.76
CA ALA A 27 12.26 -24.31 -12.25
C ALA A 27 11.77 -23.43 -13.41
N GLN A 28 10.49 -23.05 -13.38
CA GLN A 28 9.99 -22.01 -14.26
C GLN A 28 10.87 -20.81 -13.96
N ASP A 29 11.70 -20.46 -14.93
CA ASP A 29 12.43 -19.21 -14.90
C ASP A 29 11.36 -18.13 -14.82
N VAL A 30 11.25 -17.51 -13.64
CA VAL A 30 10.38 -16.36 -13.46
C VAL A 30 10.95 -15.31 -14.39
N ASP A 31 10.15 -14.94 -15.40
CA ASP A 31 10.54 -13.97 -16.40
C ASP A 31 11.06 -12.70 -15.70
N ASP A 32 12.27 -12.24 -16.06
CA ASP A 32 12.88 -11.02 -15.51
C ASP A 32 12.04 -9.76 -15.77
N THR A 33 10.96 -9.88 -16.55
CA THR A 33 9.97 -8.82 -16.80
C THR A 33 8.75 -8.87 -15.88
N ALA A 34 8.61 -9.88 -15.03
CA ALA A 34 7.46 -10.01 -14.12
C ALA A 34 7.50 -8.96 -13.00
N SER A 35 6.32 -8.43 -12.64
CA SER A 35 6.13 -7.54 -11.49
C SER A 35 5.60 -8.32 -10.29
N CYS A 36 6.11 -7.95 -9.11
CA CYS A 36 5.71 -8.47 -7.82
C CYS A 36 5.15 -7.33 -6.96
N ALA A 37 4.01 -7.58 -6.33
CA ALA A 37 3.34 -6.67 -5.41
C ALA A 37 4.08 -6.66 -4.07
N ALA A 38 4.72 -5.54 -3.76
CA ALA A 38 5.33 -5.25 -2.48
C ALA A 38 4.33 -4.51 -1.58
N THR A 39 3.91 -5.14 -0.48
CA THR A 39 3.07 -4.49 0.53
C THR A 39 3.91 -3.55 1.41
N PRO A 40 3.32 -2.56 2.09
CA PRO A 40 4.05 -1.66 2.99
C PRO A 40 4.90 -2.39 4.04
N ASP A 41 4.42 -3.53 4.52
CA ASP A 41 5.14 -4.42 5.45
C ASP A 41 6.46 -4.94 4.91
N GLN A 42 6.55 -5.11 3.59
CA GLN A 42 7.73 -5.61 2.91
C GLN A 42 8.68 -4.47 2.52
N ILE A 43 8.18 -3.24 2.33
CA ILE A 43 9.00 -2.10 1.91
C ILE A 43 9.75 -1.50 3.10
N LEU A 44 9.04 -1.15 4.18
CA LEU A 44 9.60 -0.42 5.32
C LEU A 44 9.20 -1.02 6.69
N GLY A 45 8.40 -2.09 6.71
CA GLY A 45 7.89 -2.68 7.94
C GLY A 45 6.78 -1.83 8.53
N GLN A 46 5.53 -2.12 8.14
CA GLN A 46 4.28 -1.47 8.54
C GLN A 46 4.22 0.03 8.24
N GLY A 47 2.99 0.55 8.10
CA GLY A 47 2.78 2.01 8.06
C GLY A 47 3.43 2.68 9.27
N TYR A 48 3.61 4.00 9.23
CA TYR A 48 4.06 4.74 10.39
C TYR A 48 3.04 4.52 11.52
N GLY A 49 3.39 3.67 12.49
CA GLY A 49 2.55 3.31 13.64
C GLY A 49 3.06 3.99 14.90
N GLY A 50 2.14 4.56 15.69
CA GLY A 50 2.42 5.15 17.00
C GLY A 50 1.37 4.73 18.02
N PHE A 51 1.78 4.33 19.23
CA PHE A 51 0.85 3.93 20.31
C PHE A 51 0.16 5.15 20.95
N SER A 52 -1.02 4.95 21.54
CA SER A 52 -1.72 5.95 22.37
C SER A 52 -1.53 5.69 23.87
N GLY A 53 -1.18 6.72 24.66
CA GLY A 53 -1.14 6.69 26.14
C GLY A 53 0.26 6.73 26.78
N ALA A 54 0.48 7.70 27.69
CA ALA A 54 1.71 8.05 28.42
C ALA A 54 2.35 6.88 29.22
N ALA A 55 3.64 6.83 29.57
CA ALA A 55 4.66 7.86 29.77
C ALA A 55 6.08 7.23 29.71
N GLY A 56 7.08 8.01 29.30
CA GLY A 56 8.48 7.74 29.63
C GLY A 56 9.34 7.31 28.46
N GLU A 57 10.11 8.27 27.95
CA GLU A 57 11.42 8.13 27.32
C GLU A 57 11.59 7.00 26.29
N THR A 58 11.62 7.40 25.01
CA THR A 58 12.17 6.68 23.83
C THR A 58 11.24 5.94 22.86
N SER A 59 9.93 6.23 22.84
CA SER A 59 9.04 5.78 21.75
C SER A 59 7.92 6.80 21.52
N GLU A 60 8.05 7.59 20.46
CA GLU A 60 7.21 8.75 20.15
C GLU A 60 5.78 8.33 19.78
N THR A 61 4.86 8.61 20.71
CA THR A 61 3.41 8.42 20.71
C THR A 61 2.68 9.66 20.23
N GLY A 62 1.48 9.50 19.64
CA GLY A 62 0.23 10.27 19.88
C GLY A 62 0.23 11.80 19.98
N ILE A 63 1.35 12.44 19.72
CA ILE A 63 1.65 13.82 20.01
C ILE A 63 2.35 14.32 18.76
N THR A 64 1.89 15.44 18.19
CA THR A 64 2.61 16.05 17.08
C THR A 64 4.04 16.36 17.51
N PRO A 65 4.97 16.61 16.58
CA PRO A 65 6.32 17.04 16.93
C PRO A 65 6.38 18.20 17.96
N GLU A 66 5.30 18.97 18.09
CA GLU A 66 5.13 20.13 18.98
C GLU A 66 4.65 19.81 20.40
N GLY A 67 4.41 18.54 20.76
CA GLY A 67 3.92 18.23 22.10
C GLY A 67 2.39 18.27 22.24
N GLU A 68 1.66 18.44 21.13
CA GLU A 68 0.21 18.57 21.11
C GLU A 68 -0.46 17.21 20.83
N ASP A 69 -1.48 16.87 21.61
CA ASP A 69 -2.27 15.65 21.43
C ASP A 69 -2.89 15.62 20.02
N ILE A 70 -2.65 14.55 19.24
CA ILE A 70 -3.23 14.37 17.90
C ILE A 70 -4.77 14.45 17.94
N VAL A 71 -5.38 14.02 19.05
CA VAL A 71 -6.83 14.13 19.30
C VAL A 71 -7.27 15.59 19.51
N GLY A 72 -6.40 16.42 20.09
CA GLY A 72 -6.67 17.83 20.36
C GLY A 72 -6.61 18.75 19.13
N LEU A 73 -6.03 18.29 18.02
CA LEU A 73 -5.78 19.09 16.83
C LEU A 73 -6.68 18.79 15.63
N GLY A 74 -7.67 17.91 15.75
CA GLY A 74 -8.51 17.52 14.60
C GLY A 74 -7.74 16.73 13.52
N LEU A 75 -6.57 16.19 13.88
CA LEU A 75 -5.72 15.40 12.98
C LEU A 75 -6.17 13.92 12.90
N VAL A 76 -7.04 13.47 13.79
CA VAL A 76 -7.62 12.13 13.75
C VAL A 76 -8.51 12.01 12.52
N ALA A 77 -8.30 10.97 11.72
CA ALA A 77 -9.25 10.62 10.66
C ALA A 77 -10.53 10.04 11.28
N ASP A 78 -11.51 10.89 11.58
CA ASP A 78 -12.81 10.45 12.10
C ASP A 78 -13.64 9.81 10.98
N ILE A 79 -13.92 8.53 11.14
CA ILE A 79 -14.77 7.75 10.23
C ILE A 79 -16.15 8.40 10.08
N ASN A 80 -16.70 9.00 11.14
CA ASN A 80 -17.97 9.71 11.07
C ASN A 80 -17.85 11.00 10.25
N TYR A 81 -16.77 11.76 10.42
CA TYR A 81 -16.51 12.91 9.57
C TYR A 81 -16.45 12.50 8.09
N ILE A 82 -15.70 11.45 7.78
CA ILE A 82 -15.59 10.91 6.42
C ILE A 82 -16.96 10.51 5.86
N ALA A 83 -17.72 9.72 6.60
CA ALA A 83 -19.05 9.26 6.18
C ALA A 83 -20.05 10.41 5.99
N ASN A 84 -19.96 11.46 6.81
CA ASN A 84 -20.89 12.59 6.74
C ASN A 84 -20.51 13.66 5.71
N ASN A 85 -19.22 13.81 5.40
CA ASN A 85 -18.73 14.95 4.60
C ASN A 85 -18.17 14.54 3.23
N LEU A 86 -17.70 13.30 3.06
CA LEU A 86 -17.08 12.86 1.79
C LEU A 86 -18.01 12.03 0.90
N VAL A 87 -19.15 11.57 1.43
CA VAL A 87 -20.18 10.90 0.61
C VAL A 87 -20.78 11.89 -0.38
N TYR A 88 -20.45 11.72 -1.65
CA TYR A 88 -20.87 12.60 -2.73
C TYR A 88 -22.07 12.09 -3.53
N SER A 89 -22.57 10.89 -3.21
CA SER A 89 -23.58 10.20 -3.99
C SER A 89 -24.56 9.45 -3.07
N GLY A 90 -25.80 9.27 -3.55
CA GLY A 90 -26.78 8.46 -2.83
C GLY A 90 -26.52 6.97 -3.00
N SER A 91 -27.05 6.15 -2.10
CA SER A 91 -27.11 4.70 -2.28
C SER A 91 -28.16 4.30 -3.33
N GLY A 92 -27.95 3.12 -3.92
CA GLY A 92 -28.91 2.43 -4.77
C GLY A 92 -28.95 0.94 -4.44
N ASN A 93 -29.57 0.15 -5.33
CA ASN A 93 -29.84 -1.27 -5.10
C ASN A 93 -28.99 -2.22 -5.95
N THR A 94 -28.08 -1.71 -6.79
CA THR A 94 -27.17 -2.56 -7.57
C THR A 94 -26.17 -3.22 -6.62
N PRO A 95 -26.04 -4.56 -6.60
CA PRO A 95 -25.08 -5.24 -5.74
C PRO A 95 -23.64 -4.96 -6.20
N VAL A 96 -22.81 -4.52 -5.26
CA VAL A 96 -21.41 -4.14 -5.49
C VAL A 96 -20.51 -4.90 -4.53
N ALA A 97 -19.30 -5.24 -4.95
CA ALA A 97 -18.26 -5.73 -4.04
C ALA A 97 -17.00 -4.84 -4.08
N ILE A 98 -16.35 -4.68 -2.94
CA ILE A 98 -14.99 -4.16 -2.82
C ILE A 98 -14.07 -5.36 -2.61
N LEU A 99 -13.19 -5.58 -3.58
CA LEU A 99 -12.15 -6.61 -3.54
C LEU A 99 -10.88 -5.97 -2.99
N VAL A 100 -10.46 -6.39 -1.80
CA VAL A 100 -9.25 -5.86 -1.14
C VAL A 100 -8.09 -6.79 -1.46
N VAL A 101 -7.21 -6.37 -2.37
CA VAL A 101 -6.07 -7.17 -2.83
C VAL A 101 -4.85 -6.80 -1.99
N ASP A 102 -4.46 -7.69 -1.08
CA ASP A 102 -3.37 -7.45 -0.13
C ASP A 102 -2.88 -8.75 0.52
N ASP A 103 -1.88 -8.64 1.38
CA ASP A 103 -1.35 -9.72 2.20
C ASP A 103 -2.23 -9.94 3.44
N PHE A 104 -2.87 -11.11 3.51
CA PHE A 104 -3.69 -11.56 4.65
C PHE A 104 -3.04 -12.73 5.41
N SER A 105 -1.71 -12.86 5.37
CA SER A 105 -0.99 -14.00 5.97
C SER A 105 -1.04 -14.07 7.49
N LEU A 106 -1.22 -12.94 8.18
CA LEU A 106 -1.18 -12.86 9.65
C LEU A 106 -2.44 -12.17 10.18
N PRO A 107 -3.47 -12.93 10.59
CA PRO A 107 -4.66 -12.36 11.19
C PRO A 107 -4.37 -11.69 12.53
N PRO A 108 -5.26 -10.80 12.99
CA PRO A 108 -5.21 -10.28 14.36
C PRO A 108 -5.17 -11.41 15.39
N ASP A 109 -4.14 -11.39 16.24
CA ASP A 109 -3.99 -12.30 17.37
C ASP A 109 -3.88 -11.47 18.66
N PRO A 110 -4.86 -11.56 19.58
CA PRO A 110 -4.85 -10.79 20.82
C PRO A 110 -3.74 -11.20 21.79
N ASP A 111 -3.16 -12.39 21.63
CA ASP A 111 -2.09 -12.91 22.49
C ASP A 111 -0.69 -12.57 21.95
N MET A 112 -0.59 -12.06 20.70
CA MET A 112 0.67 -11.57 20.17
C MET A 112 0.94 -10.15 20.67
N PRO A 113 2.19 -9.82 21.08
CA PRO A 113 2.55 -8.46 21.43
C PRO A 113 2.24 -7.53 20.25
N VAL A 114 1.35 -6.57 20.51
CA VAL A 114 0.81 -5.57 19.58
C VAL A 114 1.89 -4.99 18.65
N PRO A 115 1.72 -5.02 17.31
CA PRO A 115 0.96 -6.01 16.55
C PRO A 115 1.71 -6.49 15.28
N GLN A 116 1.83 -7.80 15.10
CA GLN A 116 2.20 -8.39 13.80
C GLN A 116 0.94 -8.72 12.98
N VAL A 117 0.05 -7.73 12.80
CA VAL A 117 -1.14 -7.89 11.94
C VAL A 117 -0.72 -7.61 10.50
N SER A 118 -1.04 -8.50 9.55
CA SER A 118 -0.67 -8.22 8.16
C SER A 118 -1.41 -7.01 7.65
N HIS A 119 -0.72 -6.22 6.82
CA HIS A 119 -1.23 -4.98 6.27
C HIS A 119 -2.65 -5.08 5.67
N GLY A 120 -3.00 -6.19 5.00
CA GLY A 120 -4.33 -6.39 4.44
C GLY A 120 -5.46 -6.34 5.46
N PHE A 121 -5.26 -6.86 6.67
CA PHE A 121 -6.27 -6.79 7.73
C PHE A 121 -6.47 -5.35 8.23
N LEU A 122 -5.41 -4.55 8.30
CA LEU A 122 -5.52 -3.14 8.68
C LEU A 122 -6.29 -2.35 7.61
N VAL A 123 -6.02 -2.60 6.33
CA VAL A 123 -6.78 -1.97 5.23
C VAL A 123 -8.27 -2.38 5.28
N MET A 124 -8.54 -3.65 5.59
CA MET A 124 -9.90 -4.16 5.75
C MET A 124 -10.62 -3.51 6.93
N GLU A 125 -9.96 -3.35 8.08
CA GLU A 125 -10.53 -2.71 9.27
C GLU A 125 -11.01 -1.28 8.97
N VAL A 126 -10.24 -0.50 8.19
CA VAL A 126 -10.68 0.84 7.75
C VAL A 126 -11.98 0.76 6.92
N LEU A 127 -12.10 -0.21 6.00
CA LEU A 127 -13.32 -0.39 5.19
C LEU A 127 -14.51 -0.85 6.04
N GLU A 128 -14.30 -1.75 6.99
CA GLU A 128 -15.33 -2.24 7.91
C GLU A 128 -15.84 -1.12 8.81
N HIS A 129 -14.92 -0.31 9.36
CA HIS A 129 -15.26 0.88 10.11
C HIS A 129 -16.08 1.88 9.27
N LEU A 130 -15.62 2.20 8.05
CA LEU A 130 -16.38 3.04 7.12
C LEU A 130 -17.77 2.47 6.84
N GLN A 131 -17.87 1.17 6.56
CA GLN A 131 -19.15 0.51 6.30
C GLN A 131 -20.10 0.60 7.49
N SER A 132 -19.58 0.44 8.71
CA SER A 132 -20.37 0.50 9.95
C SER A 132 -20.94 1.89 10.26
N ALA A 133 -20.26 2.95 9.81
CA ALA A 133 -20.68 4.34 9.99
C ALA A 133 -21.69 4.81 8.93
N LEU A 134 -21.88 4.06 7.84
CA LEU A 134 -22.81 4.39 6.77
C LEU A 134 -24.25 3.93 7.09
N PRO A 135 -25.28 4.52 6.46
CA PRO A 135 -26.66 4.08 6.61
C PRO A 135 -26.85 2.60 6.26
N ALA A 136 -27.78 1.90 6.92
CA ALA A 136 -28.01 0.46 6.68
C ALA A 136 -28.30 0.08 5.21
N GLU A 137 -28.76 1.03 4.40
CA GLU A 137 -29.01 0.89 2.97
C GLU A 137 -27.72 0.60 2.16
N THR A 138 -26.55 1.02 2.64
CA THR A 138 -25.25 0.76 2.01
C THR A 138 -24.69 -0.63 2.32
N GLN A 139 -25.40 -1.45 3.11
CA GLN A 139 -25.02 -2.84 3.41
C GLN A 139 -25.09 -3.77 2.18
N ALA A 140 -25.60 -3.29 1.03
CA ALA A 140 -25.53 -4.01 -0.23
C ALA A 140 -24.10 -4.14 -0.79
N ILE A 141 -23.12 -3.44 -0.20
CA ILE A 141 -21.71 -3.52 -0.58
C ILE A 141 -21.06 -4.70 0.17
N GLN A 142 -20.50 -5.65 -0.56
CA GLN A 142 -19.75 -6.77 0.02
C GLN A 142 -18.27 -6.41 0.13
N LEU A 143 -17.65 -6.62 1.29
CA LEU A 143 -16.19 -6.52 1.47
C LEU A 143 -15.59 -7.91 1.35
N VAL A 144 -14.65 -8.09 0.42
CA VAL A 144 -14.08 -9.41 0.11
C VAL A 144 -12.56 -9.35 0.07
N PRO A 145 -11.84 -10.06 0.95
CA PRO A 145 -10.38 -10.14 0.88
C PRO A 145 -9.96 -10.99 -0.32
N VAL A 146 -8.90 -10.55 -0.99
CA VAL A 146 -8.22 -11.27 -2.07
C VAL A 146 -6.76 -11.44 -1.65
N ASP A 147 -6.47 -12.58 -1.02
CA ASP A 147 -5.17 -12.85 -0.43
C ASP A 147 -4.10 -13.18 -1.49
N ILE A 148 -3.01 -12.43 -1.45
CA ILE A 148 -1.86 -12.58 -2.36
C ILE A 148 -0.63 -13.17 -1.67
N SER A 149 -0.75 -13.62 -0.42
CA SER A 149 0.38 -14.03 0.43
C SER A 149 0.92 -15.46 0.19
N ASP A 150 0.53 -16.11 -0.92
CA ASP A 150 1.07 -17.43 -1.27
C ASP A 150 2.59 -17.35 -1.51
N ILE A 151 3.37 -18.22 -0.87
CA ILE A 151 4.82 -18.10 -0.99
C ILE A 151 5.37 -18.54 -2.36
N VAL A 152 4.69 -19.45 -3.04
CA VAL A 152 5.22 -20.09 -4.25
C VAL A 152 4.93 -19.20 -5.44
N GLU A 153 3.68 -18.77 -5.56
CA GLU A 153 3.14 -18.04 -6.70
C GLU A 153 2.66 -16.62 -6.34
N GLY A 154 2.45 -16.35 -5.05
CA GLY A 154 1.85 -15.11 -4.57
C GLY A 154 2.68 -13.87 -4.89
N TYR A 155 2.03 -12.72 -4.70
CA TYR A 155 2.51 -11.39 -5.07
C TYR A 155 2.75 -11.14 -6.57
N THR A 156 2.77 -12.15 -7.45
CA THR A 156 2.90 -11.92 -8.90
C THR A 156 1.61 -11.39 -9.52
N SER A 157 1.72 -10.53 -10.54
CA SER A 157 0.55 -10.02 -11.27
C SER A 157 -0.34 -11.14 -11.83
N ASP A 158 0.25 -12.23 -12.35
CA ASP A 158 -0.51 -13.37 -12.87
C ASP A 158 -1.31 -14.09 -11.77
N PHE A 159 -0.75 -14.23 -10.56
CA PHE A 159 -1.47 -14.80 -9.43
C PHE A 159 -2.61 -13.88 -8.99
N ILE A 160 -2.36 -12.57 -8.90
CA ILE A 160 -3.39 -11.57 -8.57
C ILE A 160 -4.56 -11.65 -9.55
N ILE A 161 -4.29 -11.73 -10.87
CA ILE A 161 -5.33 -11.86 -11.89
C ILE A 161 -6.14 -13.14 -11.71
N ARG A 162 -5.49 -14.28 -11.40
CA ARG A 162 -6.20 -15.55 -11.13
C ARG A 162 -7.13 -15.43 -9.93
N GLN A 163 -6.65 -14.86 -8.82
CA GLN A 163 -7.46 -14.67 -7.62
C GLN A 163 -8.64 -13.74 -7.90
N LEU A 164 -8.39 -12.56 -8.48
CA LEU A 164 -9.44 -11.61 -8.88
C LEU A 164 -10.49 -12.26 -9.79
N THR A 165 -10.05 -13.00 -10.80
CA THR A 165 -10.97 -13.68 -11.74
C THR A 165 -11.83 -14.72 -11.03
N SER A 166 -11.25 -15.54 -10.15
CA SER A 166 -11.99 -16.53 -9.37
C SER A 166 -13.04 -15.86 -8.48
N THR A 167 -12.61 -14.90 -7.66
CA THR A 167 -13.47 -14.17 -6.73
C THR A 167 -14.59 -13.43 -7.46
N MET A 168 -14.29 -12.74 -8.57
CA MET A 168 -15.30 -12.05 -9.36
C MET A 168 -16.32 -13.00 -9.97
N ASN A 169 -15.90 -14.16 -10.49
CA ASN A 169 -16.82 -15.15 -11.04
C ASN A 169 -17.76 -15.72 -9.97
N GLU A 170 -17.23 -16.02 -8.78
CA GLU A 170 -18.01 -16.51 -7.64
C GLU A 170 -19.04 -15.49 -7.17
N LEU A 171 -18.65 -14.22 -7.02
CA LEU A 171 -19.54 -13.14 -6.63
C LEU A 171 -20.56 -12.79 -7.72
N SER A 172 -20.17 -12.85 -8.99
CA SER A 172 -21.09 -12.66 -10.11
C SER A 172 -22.19 -13.73 -10.13
N ALA A 173 -21.85 -14.98 -9.77
CA ALA A 173 -22.83 -16.04 -9.61
C ALA A 173 -23.81 -15.80 -8.45
N GLN A 174 -23.46 -14.94 -7.50
CA GLN A 174 -24.30 -14.48 -6.38
C GLN A 174 -25.07 -13.17 -6.70
N GLY A 175 -24.93 -12.64 -7.93
CA GLY A 175 -25.62 -11.44 -8.37
C GLY A 175 -24.85 -10.13 -8.17
N VAL A 176 -23.57 -10.17 -7.81
CA VAL A 176 -22.71 -8.96 -7.82
C VAL A 176 -22.43 -8.54 -9.26
N GLU A 177 -22.75 -7.29 -9.59
CA GLU A 177 -22.63 -6.78 -10.97
C GLU A 177 -21.42 -5.87 -11.18
N ARG A 178 -20.91 -5.26 -10.10
CA ARG A 178 -19.86 -4.24 -10.16
C ARG A 178 -18.86 -4.43 -9.03
N PHE A 179 -17.62 -4.07 -9.32
CA PHE A 179 -16.47 -4.33 -8.47
C PHE A 179 -15.62 -3.07 -8.32
N VAL A 180 -15.22 -2.79 -7.09
CA VAL A 180 -14.11 -1.89 -6.79
C VAL A 180 -12.93 -2.76 -6.39
N VAL A 181 -11.76 -2.55 -6.99
CA VAL A 181 -10.54 -3.28 -6.61
C VAL A 181 -9.64 -2.32 -5.84
N ASN A 182 -9.56 -2.49 -4.52
CA ASN A 182 -8.66 -1.74 -3.66
C ASN A 182 -7.28 -2.42 -3.65
N MET A 183 -6.23 -1.67 -4.00
CA MET A 183 -4.85 -2.15 -4.02
C MET A 183 -3.98 -1.24 -3.15
N SER A 184 -3.50 -1.78 -2.04
CA SER A 184 -2.67 -1.03 -1.09
C SER A 184 -1.23 -1.53 -1.03
N PHE A 185 -0.70 -1.88 -2.21
CA PHE A 185 0.67 -2.32 -2.46
C PHE A 185 1.28 -1.53 -3.62
N VAL A 186 2.59 -1.70 -3.84
CA VAL A 186 3.29 -1.14 -5.01
C VAL A 186 3.92 -2.26 -5.81
N PHE A 187 4.12 -2.08 -7.12
CA PHE A 187 4.84 -3.03 -7.94
C PHE A 187 6.34 -2.75 -7.92
N VAL A 188 7.11 -3.81 -7.71
CA VAL A 188 8.55 -3.90 -7.95
C VAL A 188 8.83 -5.02 -8.94
N PRO A 189 9.94 -5.00 -9.69
CA PRO A 189 10.33 -6.18 -10.46
C PRO A 189 10.54 -7.38 -9.52
N CYS A 190 10.06 -8.55 -9.91
CA CYS A 190 10.26 -9.78 -9.14
C CYS A 190 11.74 -10.15 -9.04
N ARG A 191 12.52 -9.82 -10.07
CA ARG A 191 13.98 -9.92 -10.09
C ARG A 191 14.55 -8.68 -10.76
N ASP A 192 15.63 -8.16 -10.20
CA ASP A 192 16.40 -7.09 -10.83
C ASP A 192 17.88 -7.49 -10.87
N PRO A 193 18.39 -7.93 -12.04
CA PRO A 193 19.78 -8.32 -12.21
C PRO A 193 20.78 -7.19 -11.93
N GLU A 194 20.39 -5.91 -12.09
CA GLU A 194 21.30 -4.79 -11.89
C GLU A 194 21.60 -4.56 -10.39
N THR A 195 20.58 -4.70 -9.55
CA THR A 195 20.72 -4.58 -8.09
C THR A 195 20.98 -5.92 -7.40
N GLY A 196 20.71 -7.05 -8.08
CA GLY A 196 20.75 -8.39 -7.49
C GLY A 196 19.54 -8.70 -6.60
N PHE A 197 18.48 -7.90 -6.70
CA PHE A 197 17.23 -8.08 -5.96
C PHE A 197 16.46 -9.29 -6.49
N ASP A 198 15.96 -10.12 -5.57
CA ASP A 198 15.04 -11.22 -5.87
C ASP A 198 13.92 -11.19 -4.81
N PHE A 199 12.71 -10.85 -5.25
CA PHE A 199 11.56 -10.68 -4.37
C PHE A 199 11.18 -11.99 -3.67
N ARG A 200 11.28 -13.13 -4.36
CA ARG A 200 10.99 -14.44 -3.76
C ARG A 200 12.00 -14.77 -2.68
N ARG A 201 13.29 -14.48 -2.90
CA ARG A 201 14.32 -14.62 -1.87
C ARG A 201 13.98 -13.77 -0.64
N MET A 202 13.61 -12.51 -0.84
CA MET A 202 13.21 -11.61 0.24
C MET A 202 12.00 -12.14 1.03
N VAL A 203 10.91 -12.54 0.36
CA VAL A 203 9.72 -13.13 1.01
C VAL A 203 10.09 -14.40 1.78
N GLN A 204 10.98 -15.24 1.23
CA GLN A 204 11.46 -16.43 1.93
C GLN A 204 12.29 -16.08 3.18
N THR A 205 13.13 -15.04 3.12
CA THR A 205 13.87 -14.52 4.30
C THR A 205 12.92 -14.03 5.39
N ARG A 206 11.82 -13.37 4.99
CA ARG A 206 10.80 -12.87 5.94
C ARG A 206 10.14 -13.93 6.80
N ARG A 207 10.16 -15.20 6.37
CA ARG A 207 9.66 -16.31 7.18
C ARG A 207 10.44 -16.51 8.47
N THR A 208 11.73 -16.24 8.43
CA THR A 208 12.63 -16.38 9.59
C THR A 208 12.97 -15.04 10.23
N ASP A 209 12.80 -13.94 9.48
CA ASP A 209 12.97 -12.57 9.96
C ASP A 209 11.80 -11.71 9.45
N PRO A 210 10.66 -11.67 10.15
CA PRO A 210 9.48 -10.91 9.72
C PRO A 210 9.72 -9.42 9.49
N MET A 211 10.81 -8.86 10.04
CA MET A 211 11.19 -7.46 9.87
C MET A 211 12.08 -7.22 8.65
N HIS A 212 12.47 -8.28 7.92
CA HIS A 212 13.31 -8.16 6.73
C HIS A 212 12.56 -7.41 5.62
N SER A 213 13.07 -6.25 5.22
CA SER A 213 12.43 -5.38 4.23
C SER A 213 13.20 -5.35 2.90
N ILE A 214 12.59 -4.80 1.86
CA ILE A 214 13.25 -4.52 0.57
C ILE A 214 14.51 -3.67 0.78
N ILE A 215 14.46 -2.70 1.70
CA ILE A 215 15.62 -1.85 1.98
C ILE A 215 16.73 -2.65 2.67
N ALA A 216 16.38 -3.57 3.58
CA ALA A 216 17.34 -4.48 4.19
C ALA A 216 17.99 -5.40 3.13
N GLU A 217 17.17 -5.95 2.22
CA GLU A 217 17.60 -6.81 1.11
C GLU A 217 18.57 -6.10 0.15
N LEU A 218 18.27 -4.85 -0.23
CA LEU A 218 19.09 -4.08 -1.18
C LEU A 218 20.38 -3.52 -0.57
N GLY A 219 20.43 -3.38 0.76
CA GLY A 219 21.38 -2.49 1.40
C GLY A 219 22.44 -3.14 2.27
N ASN A 220 22.15 -4.25 2.96
CA ASN A 220 22.98 -4.77 4.07
C ASN A 220 23.44 -3.70 5.10
N ASN A 221 22.91 -2.48 5.05
CA ASN A 221 23.37 -1.34 5.85
C ASN A 221 22.18 -0.82 6.64
N ARG A 222 22.07 -1.34 7.88
CA ARG A 222 21.04 -0.95 8.84
C ARG A 222 21.05 0.57 9.10
N ASP A 223 22.22 1.22 9.02
CA ASP A 223 22.34 2.66 9.23
C ASP A 223 21.69 3.45 8.09
N TYR A 224 21.67 2.92 6.86
CA TYR A 224 20.97 3.52 5.73
C TYR A 224 19.44 3.41 5.86
N VAL A 225 18.93 2.25 6.27
CA VAL A 225 17.49 2.09 6.58
C VAL A 225 17.10 3.09 7.66
N THR A 226 17.93 3.18 8.70
CA THR A 226 17.72 4.11 9.81
C THR A 226 17.82 5.56 9.33
N SER A 227 18.76 5.91 8.45
CA SER A 227 18.89 7.26 7.90
C SER A 227 17.74 7.62 6.97
N LEU A 228 17.20 6.72 6.15
CA LEU A 228 15.99 6.99 5.37
C LEU A 228 14.76 7.20 6.28
N LEU A 229 14.68 6.46 7.38
CA LEU A 229 13.65 6.67 8.40
C LEU A 229 13.87 7.96 9.20
N ILE A 230 15.10 8.47 9.27
CA ILE A 230 15.48 9.71 9.96
C ILE A 230 15.40 10.94 9.04
N ASP A 231 15.89 10.91 7.80
CA ASP A 231 15.79 12.01 6.80
C ASP A 231 14.35 12.23 6.33
N ASN A 232 13.51 11.19 6.42
CA ASN A 232 12.07 11.38 6.29
C ASN A 232 11.44 12.08 7.51
N ARG A 233 12.16 12.17 8.64
CA ARG A 233 11.86 13.15 9.69
C ARG A 233 12.52 14.47 9.28
N VAL A 234 11.70 15.49 9.25
CA VAL A 234 12.02 16.91 9.44
C VAL A 234 13.50 17.16 9.80
N GLU A 235 14.23 17.87 8.92
CA GLU A 235 15.53 18.46 9.26
C GLU A 235 15.40 19.20 10.60
N ALA A 236 16.06 18.71 11.65
CA ALA A 236 16.19 19.31 12.98
C ALA A 236 14.94 20.01 13.55
N ILE A 237 14.10 19.25 14.27
CA ILE A 237 13.22 19.82 15.29
C ILE A 237 14.11 20.18 16.49
N ASP A 238 14.41 21.46 16.69
CA ASP A 238 14.81 21.92 18.02
C ASP A 238 13.57 22.04 18.92
N ALA A 239 13.76 22.41 20.19
CA ALA A 239 12.68 22.50 21.18
C ALA A 239 11.53 23.46 20.84
N THR A 240 11.48 24.03 19.63
CA THR A 240 10.44 24.94 19.16
C THR A 240 9.64 24.48 17.94
N GLY A 241 9.98 23.35 17.29
CA GLY A 241 9.20 22.84 16.15
C GLY A 241 9.38 23.64 14.85
N LEU A 242 9.49 22.94 13.71
CA LEU A 242 9.52 23.45 12.32
C LEU A 242 10.11 24.87 12.11
N THR A 243 11.38 24.99 11.71
CA THR A 243 11.68 26.04 10.74
C THR A 243 11.18 25.56 9.38
N VAL A 244 9.99 26.02 8.98
CA VAL A 244 9.75 26.29 7.56
C VAL A 244 10.96 27.09 7.09
N ARG A 245 11.47 26.82 5.88
CA ARG A 245 12.36 27.76 5.22
C ARG A 245 11.53 29.03 4.93
N GLU A 246 11.34 29.83 5.96
CA GLU A 246 10.62 31.09 5.93
C GLU A 246 11.44 32.01 5.05
N GLY A 247 10.97 32.21 3.83
CA GLY A 247 11.48 33.22 2.92
C GLY A 247 12.87 32.93 2.34
N GLN A 248 12.95 33.03 1.01
CA GLN A 248 14.07 33.78 0.47
C GLN A 248 14.16 35.12 1.22
N PRO A 249 15.35 35.58 1.60
CA PRO A 249 15.50 36.79 2.40
C PRO A 249 15.01 38.00 1.60
N GLU A 250 13.89 38.58 2.02
CA GLU A 250 13.87 40.03 2.07
C GLU A 250 14.99 40.45 3.03
N ARG A 251 15.82 41.36 2.52
CA ARG A 251 16.91 41.96 3.25
C ARG A 251 16.36 42.63 4.50
N ASP A 252 16.49 42.00 5.66
CA ASP A 252 16.57 42.76 6.90
C ASP A 252 17.65 42.21 7.84
N ASN A 253 18.65 43.07 8.00
CA ASN A 253 19.69 43.01 9.00
C ASN A 253 19.04 43.15 10.39
N GLN A 254 19.19 42.12 11.24
CA GLN A 254 19.57 42.19 12.67
C GLN A 254 18.80 41.19 13.54
N GLY A 255 19.54 40.29 14.19
CA GLY A 255 19.09 39.61 15.40
C GLY A 255 19.58 38.18 15.56
N ASN A 256 20.78 38.00 16.14
CA ASN A 256 21.32 36.72 16.59
C ASN A 256 20.31 35.96 17.49
N ARG A 257 19.63 34.94 16.94
CA ARG A 257 19.09 33.82 17.73
C ARG A 257 19.97 32.61 17.45
N GLY A 258 20.64 32.12 18.49
CA GLY A 258 21.59 31.02 18.41
C GLY A 258 20.89 29.70 18.11
N GLN A 259 21.32 29.02 17.05
CA GLN A 259 20.99 27.62 16.81
C GLN A 259 21.35 26.77 18.03
N SER A 260 20.52 25.77 18.34
CA SER A 260 20.81 24.85 19.43
C SER A 260 22.15 24.13 19.17
N PRO A 261 22.99 23.89 20.20
CA PRO A 261 24.26 23.19 20.03
C PRO A 261 24.12 21.81 19.38
N GLN A 262 22.96 21.16 19.54
CA GLN A 262 22.68 19.84 19.01
C GLN A 262 22.37 19.88 17.50
N ALA A 263 21.59 20.87 17.04
CA ALA A 263 21.36 21.07 15.61
C ALA A 263 22.66 21.43 14.87
N ALA A 264 23.50 22.27 15.48
CA ALA A 264 24.82 22.60 14.93
C ALA A 264 25.76 21.38 14.87
N GLN A 265 25.68 20.46 15.85
CA GLN A 265 26.44 19.20 15.83
C GLN A 265 25.96 18.25 14.75
N ILE A 266 24.65 18.03 14.60
CA ILE A 266 24.08 17.17 13.55
C ILE A 266 24.46 17.72 12.17
N GLN A 267 24.31 19.03 11.96
CA GLN A 267 24.69 19.66 10.70
C GLN A 267 26.19 19.52 10.42
N ALA A 268 27.04 19.71 11.44
CA ALA A 268 28.47 19.51 11.29
C ALA A 268 28.80 18.05 10.94
N GLN A 269 28.07 17.08 11.50
CA GLN A 269 28.26 15.66 11.23
C GLN A 269 27.84 15.28 9.80
N ILE A 270 26.69 15.77 9.32
CA ILE A 270 26.24 15.59 7.92
C ILE A 270 27.28 16.19 6.96
N VAL A 271 27.72 17.42 7.21
CA VAL A 271 28.75 18.08 6.39
C VAL A 271 30.08 17.32 6.44
N GLN A 272 30.46 16.76 7.59
CA GLN A 272 31.67 15.95 7.73
C GLN A 272 31.55 14.62 6.96
N GLU A 273 30.37 14.01 6.94
CA GLU A 273 30.10 12.78 6.18
C GLU A 273 30.07 13.03 4.67
N GLU A 274 29.48 14.14 4.22
CA GLU A 274 29.56 14.61 2.83
C GLU A 274 31.01 14.88 2.41
N GLN A 275 31.80 15.55 3.27
CA GLN A 275 33.21 15.83 3.03
C GLN A 275 34.10 14.58 3.12
N SER A 276 33.69 13.55 3.87
CA SER A 276 34.43 12.29 4.00
C SER A 276 34.32 11.39 2.76
N GLY A 277 33.51 11.75 1.76
CA GLY A 277 33.29 10.94 0.58
C GLY A 277 32.40 9.72 0.82
N ARG A 278 31.63 9.67 1.92
CA ARG A 278 30.55 8.69 2.16
C ARG A 278 29.22 9.10 1.54
N GLY A 279 28.98 10.41 1.32
CA GLY A 279 27.80 10.94 0.62
C GLY A 279 27.48 10.34 -0.78
N PRO A 280 28.44 9.85 -1.60
CA PRO A 280 28.15 9.17 -2.85
C PRO A 280 27.39 7.84 -2.68
N GLN A 281 27.61 7.11 -1.58
CA GLN A 281 27.00 5.79 -1.38
C GLN A 281 25.52 5.90 -1.01
N PHE A 282 25.16 6.84 -0.12
CA PHE A 282 23.77 7.11 0.27
C PHE A 282 22.90 7.52 -0.94
N ARG A 283 23.36 8.50 -1.74
CA ARG A 283 22.65 8.91 -2.94
C ARG A 283 22.54 7.79 -3.97
N GLN A 284 23.58 6.98 -4.14
CA GLN A 284 23.51 5.82 -5.04
C GLN A 284 22.50 4.78 -4.57
N GLN A 285 22.34 4.58 -3.27
CA GLN A 285 21.39 3.63 -2.72
C GLN A 285 19.94 4.13 -2.81
N GLU A 286 19.72 5.43 -2.59
CA GLU A 286 18.40 6.05 -2.81
C GLU A 286 18.00 5.98 -4.29
N LEU A 287 18.96 6.22 -5.19
CA LEU A 287 18.75 6.04 -6.63
C LEU A 287 18.38 4.59 -6.97
N ARG A 288 18.96 3.57 -6.32
CA ARG A 288 18.59 2.16 -6.55
C ARG A 288 17.18 1.84 -6.09
N ILE A 289 16.77 2.36 -4.93
CA ILE A 289 15.40 2.17 -4.42
C ILE A 289 14.40 2.86 -5.35
N ASN A 290 14.68 4.09 -5.74
CA ASN A 290 13.85 4.82 -6.69
C ASN A 290 13.82 4.12 -8.06
N GLN A 291 14.93 3.54 -8.53
CA GLN A 291 14.96 2.73 -9.75
C GLN A 291 14.06 1.48 -9.65
N LEU A 292 14.01 0.83 -8.48
CA LEU A 292 13.15 -0.31 -8.25
C LEU A 292 11.66 0.06 -8.36
N PHE A 293 11.26 1.19 -7.76
CA PHE A 293 9.86 1.65 -7.76
C PHE A 293 9.45 2.43 -9.02
N ASP A 294 10.40 3.04 -9.73
CA ASP A 294 10.17 3.78 -10.98
C ASP A 294 10.31 2.88 -12.22
N ASN A 295 10.10 1.58 -12.06
CA ASN A 295 10.29 0.61 -13.13
C ASN A 295 9.20 0.74 -14.21
N MET A 296 9.52 1.45 -15.29
CA MET A 296 8.62 1.63 -16.44
C MET A 296 8.28 0.33 -17.17
N LYS A 297 8.98 -0.79 -16.94
CA LYS A 297 8.61 -2.10 -17.50
C LYS A 297 7.24 -2.58 -16.97
N VAL A 298 6.84 -2.12 -15.78
CA VAL A 298 5.51 -2.37 -15.17
C VAL A 298 4.38 -1.72 -15.99
N GLN A 299 4.70 -0.84 -16.95
CA GLN A 299 3.70 -0.18 -17.77
C GLN A 299 2.98 -1.16 -18.75
N SER A 300 3.61 -2.29 -19.07
CA SER A 300 3.03 -3.39 -19.88
C SER A 300 2.57 -4.59 -19.05
N ASP A 301 2.41 -4.42 -17.73
CA ASP A 301 2.03 -5.50 -16.83
C ASP A 301 0.66 -6.12 -17.19
N PRO A 302 0.49 -7.46 -17.09
CA PRO A 302 -0.77 -8.13 -17.44
C PRO A 302 -1.96 -7.70 -16.57
N LEU A 303 -1.75 -7.27 -15.31
CA LEU A 303 -2.84 -6.79 -14.45
C LEU A 303 -3.45 -5.50 -15.01
N ARG A 304 -2.62 -4.65 -15.62
CA ARG A 304 -3.10 -3.46 -16.34
C ARG A 304 -4.00 -3.85 -17.52
N ALA A 305 -3.62 -4.87 -18.29
CA ALA A 305 -4.43 -5.37 -19.41
C ALA A 305 -5.75 -6.00 -18.92
N PHE A 306 -5.73 -6.65 -17.76
CA PHE A 306 -6.93 -7.14 -17.08
C PHE A 306 -7.89 -5.99 -16.74
N PHE A 307 -7.41 -4.90 -16.13
CA PHE A 307 -8.27 -3.75 -15.82
C PHE A 307 -8.86 -3.09 -17.08
N ARG A 308 -8.07 -2.95 -18.15
CA ARG A 308 -8.57 -2.46 -19.45
C ARG A 308 -9.71 -3.30 -20.01
N SER A 309 -9.59 -4.62 -19.89
CA SER A 309 -10.58 -5.57 -20.41
C SER A 309 -11.87 -5.58 -19.60
N ASN A 310 -11.80 -5.20 -18.31
CA ASN A 310 -12.92 -5.25 -17.36
C ASN A 310 -13.47 -3.87 -16.95
N ARG A 311 -13.05 -2.78 -17.61
CA ARG A 311 -13.42 -1.38 -17.27
C ARG A 311 -14.91 -1.05 -17.22
N GLY A 312 -15.81 -1.90 -17.71
CA GLY A 312 -17.25 -1.70 -17.61
C GLY A 312 -17.85 -2.12 -16.26
N ILE A 313 -17.11 -2.95 -15.51
CA ILE A 313 -17.58 -3.56 -14.26
C ILE A 313 -16.55 -3.44 -13.13
N VAL A 314 -15.29 -3.12 -13.41
CA VAL A 314 -14.21 -2.96 -12.42
C VAL A 314 -13.72 -1.52 -12.38
N VAL A 315 -13.67 -0.94 -11.17
CA VAL A 315 -12.99 0.33 -10.88
C VAL A 315 -11.79 0.06 -9.97
N PRO A 316 -10.56 0.09 -10.49
CA PRO A 316 -9.37 -0.12 -9.66
C PRO A 316 -8.94 1.18 -8.97
N VAL A 317 -8.64 1.08 -7.68
CA VAL A 317 -8.23 2.17 -6.79
C VAL A 317 -6.94 1.73 -6.10
N ALA A 318 -5.92 2.59 -6.10
CA ALA A 318 -4.65 2.24 -5.47
C ALA A 318 -4.03 3.39 -4.67
N SER A 319 -3.34 3.01 -3.60
CA SER A 319 -2.54 3.92 -2.79
C SER A 319 -1.36 4.50 -3.58
N SER A 320 -1.10 5.81 -3.48
CA SER A 320 -0.02 6.46 -4.25
C SER A 320 1.39 6.13 -3.74
N GLY A 321 1.54 5.76 -2.47
CA GLY A 321 2.81 5.44 -1.80
C GLY A 321 3.22 6.48 -0.76
N ASN A 322 4.20 6.14 0.10
CA ASN A 322 4.55 6.90 1.30
C ASN A 322 5.99 7.48 1.27
N PHE A 323 6.42 7.98 0.11
CA PHE A 323 7.82 8.39 -0.16
C PHE A 323 7.96 9.87 -0.54
N LYS A 324 6.93 10.69 -0.31
CA LYS A 324 6.92 12.13 -0.69
C LYS A 324 7.15 12.37 -2.18
N ALA A 325 6.96 11.35 -3.02
CA ALA A 325 7.19 11.46 -4.46
C ALA A 325 6.12 12.33 -5.11
N ARG A 326 6.50 13.08 -6.15
CA ARG A 326 5.58 13.91 -6.94
C ARG A 326 4.67 13.11 -7.86
N THR A 327 4.90 11.80 -7.95
CA THR A 327 4.11 10.87 -8.74
C THR A 327 3.83 9.64 -7.89
N PRO A 328 2.68 8.97 -8.09
CA PRO A 328 2.40 7.71 -7.42
C PRO A 328 3.31 6.61 -7.95
N PHE A 329 3.43 5.50 -7.24
CA PHE A 329 4.04 4.27 -7.77
C PHE A 329 3.03 3.43 -8.55
N PHE A 330 3.50 2.42 -9.29
CA PHE A 330 2.60 1.45 -9.89
C PHE A 330 2.01 0.53 -8.79
N PRO A 331 0.74 0.09 -8.88
CA PRO A 331 -0.18 0.28 -10.01
C PRO A 331 -0.90 1.63 -10.04
N ALA A 332 -0.88 2.43 -8.97
CA ALA A 332 -1.58 3.71 -8.89
C ALA A 332 -1.23 4.70 -10.03
N ARG A 333 -0.03 4.62 -10.60
CA ARG A 333 0.37 5.46 -11.75
C ARG A 333 -0.29 5.08 -13.08
N TRP A 334 -0.91 3.90 -13.21
CA TRP A 334 -1.59 3.55 -14.45
C TRP A 334 -2.81 4.44 -14.68
N ALA A 335 -3.01 4.90 -15.92
CA ALA A 335 -4.17 5.73 -16.27
C ALA A 335 -5.52 5.04 -16.03
N GLU A 336 -5.52 3.72 -15.93
CA GLU A 336 -6.68 2.90 -15.64
C GLU A 336 -7.02 2.82 -14.14
N VAL A 337 -6.09 3.23 -13.26
CA VAL A 337 -6.16 3.10 -11.81
C VAL A 337 -6.28 4.47 -11.18
N LEU A 338 -7.26 4.63 -10.29
CA LEU A 338 -7.43 5.86 -9.52
C LEU A 338 -6.35 5.95 -8.43
N ALA A 339 -5.45 6.92 -8.55
CA ALA A 339 -4.36 7.12 -7.59
C ALA A 339 -4.82 7.93 -6.38
N VAL A 340 -4.67 7.38 -5.18
CA VAL A 340 -5.14 7.99 -3.92
C VAL A 340 -3.97 8.41 -3.04
N SER A 341 -3.92 9.71 -2.75
CA SER A 341 -3.01 10.31 -1.77
C SER A 341 -3.69 10.52 -0.42
N ALA A 342 -2.89 10.71 0.63
CA ALA A 342 -3.35 10.89 2.00
C ALA A 342 -3.24 12.35 2.46
N SER A 343 -4.28 12.82 3.12
CA SER A 343 -4.27 14.01 3.96
C SER A 343 -4.26 13.65 5.45
N GLU A 344 -3.95 14.65 6.27
CA GLU A 344 -4.05 14.64 7.73
C GLU A 344 -5.48 14.99 8.15
N GLY A 345 -6.07 14.12 9.00
CA GLY A 345 -7.36 14.31 9.67
C GLY A 345 -8.41 15.09 8.89
N ASP A 346 -9.04 16.02 9.60
CA ASP A 346 -10.12 16.85 9.09
C ASP A 346 -9.62 18.15 8.44
N ASP A 347 -8.38 18.56 8.71
CA ASP A 347 -7.75 19.76 8.14
C ASP A 347 -7.40 19.60 6.64
N LEU A 348 -7.44 18.37 6.13
CA LEU A 348 -7.19 18.01 4.74
C LEU A 348 -5.83 18.47 4.20
N GLY A 349 -4.90 18.85 5.09
CA GLY A 349 -3.51 19.12 4.76
C GLY A 349 -2.85 17.86 4.22
N LYS A 350 -2.05 17.98 3.16
CA LYS A 350 -1.36 16.80 2.60
C LYS A 350 -0.45 16.18 3.66
N TRP A 351 -0.63 14.89 3.94
CA TRP A 351 0.24 14.18 4.87
C TRP A 351 1.68 14.18 4.35
N LEU A 352 2.62 14.53 5.22
CA LEU A 352 4.00 14.82 4.85
C LEU A 352 4.65 13.71 4.01
N HIS A 353 4.33 12.44 4.27
CA HIS A 353 4.91 11.29 3.58
C HIS A 353 4.16 10.88 2.31
N SER A 354 2.97 11.41 2.05
CA SER A 354 2.14 11.00 0.91
C SER A 354 2.84 11.30 -0.42
N ASN A 355 2.92 10.31 -1.29
CA ASN A 355 3.13 10.54 -2.72
C ASN A 355 1.92 11.27 -3.28
N ASN A 356 2.11 11.98 -4.39
CA ASN A 356 0.99 12.62 -5.05
C ASN A 356 0.03 11.60 -5.67
N GLY A 357 -1.27 11.88 -5.59
CA GLY A 357 -2.36 11.13 -6.22
C GLY A 357 -3.25 12.04 -7.06
N GLU A 358 -4.21 11.45 -7.77
CA GLU A 358 -5.24 12.19 -8.52
C GLU A 358 -6.27 12.77 -7.55
N VAL A 359 -6.60 12.00 -6.52
CA VAL A 359 -7.46 12.40 -5.41
C VAL A 359 -6.73 12.34 -4.08
N MET A 360 -7.14 13.20 -3.14
CA MET A 360 -6.64 13.22 -1.77
C MET A 360 -7.81 13.15 -0.80
N VAL A 361 -7.66 12.29 0.21
CA VAL A 361 -8.63 12.06 1.30
C VAL A 361 -7.88 11.76 2.61
N PRO A 362 -8.55 11.82 3.77
CA PRO A 362 -7.94 11.47 5.05
C PRO A 362 -7.33 10.06 5.03
N GLY A 363 -6.02 10.01 5.30
CA GLY A 363 -5.20 8.80 5.25
C GLY A 363 -4.25 8.65 6.44
N ALA A 364 -4.17 9.68 7.29
CA ALA A 364 -3.27 9.71 8.43
C ALA A 364 -4.05 9.66 9.75
N TRP A 365 -3.40 9.08 10.76
CA TRP A 365 -3.86 9.07 12.15
C TRP A 365 -5.20 8.37 12.37
N TYR A 366 -5.40 7.21 11.71
CA TYR A 366 -6.50 6.29 12.06
C TYR A 366 -6.16 5.57 13.35
N LEU A 367 -7.08 5.56 14.32
CA LEU A 367 -7.01 4.71 15.50
C LEU A 367 -7.57 3.32 15.15
N PHE A 368 -6.78 2.28 15.37
CA PHE A 368 -7.17 0.89 15.17
C PHE A 368 -7.59 0.23 16.48
N ASP A 369 -8.22 -0.93 16.38
CA ASP A 369 -8.70 -1.74 17.51
C ASP A 369 -7.59 -2.14 18.48
N ASP A 370 -6.34 -2.19 18.00
CA ASP A 370 -5.16 -2.44 18.81
C ASP A 370 -4.63 -1.21 19.57
N GLY A 371 -5.34 -0.08 19.50
CA GLY A 371 -5.01 1.17 20.19
C GLY A 371 -3.85 1.94 19.57
N VAL A 372 -3.39 1.55 18.38
CA VAL A 372 -2.29 2.18 17.65
C VAL A 372 -2.85 3.10 16.57
N TYR A 373 -2.30 4.31 16.50
CA TYR A 373 -2.53 5.23 15.39
C TYR A 373 -1.65 4.87 14.21
N ARG A 374 -2.22 4.80 13.01
CA ARG A 374 -1.45 4.57 11.77
C ARG A 374 -1.77 5.58 10.69
N ALA A 375 -0.78 5.84 9.85
CA ALA A 375 -0.89 6.73 8.71
C ALA A 375 -0.30 6.12 7.43
N GLY A 376 -0.93 6.39 6.29
CA GLY A 376 -0.52 5.85 5.01
C GLY A 376 -1.52 6.10 3.89
N THR A 377 -1.03 6.22 2.65
CA THR A 377 -1.92 6.24 1.47
C THR A 377 -2.74 4.96 1.33
N SER A 378 -2.26 3.86 1.93
CA SER A 378 -2.98 2.60 2.06
C SER A 378 -4.26 2.69 2.91
N PHE A 379 -4.34 3.67 3.82
CA PHE A 379 -5.55 3.93 4.62
C PHE A 379 -6.45 5.00 3.99
N ALA A 380 -5.89 5.82 3.09
CA ALA A 380 -6.66 6.74 2.25
C ALA A 380 -7.43 6.00 1.12
N ALA A 381 -6.80 5.02 0.48
CA ALA A 381 -7.40 4.26 -0.63
C ALA A 381 -8.77 3.61 -0.27
N PRO A 382 -8.94 2.96 0.90
CA PRO A 382 -10.22 2.51 1.45
C PRO A 382 -11.36 3.53 1.37
N VAL A 383 -11.10 4.78 1.73
CA VAL A 383 -12.11 5.84 1.72
C VAL A 383 -12.64 6.03 0.30
N VAL A 384 -11.74 6.19 -0.68
CA VAL A 384 -12.13 6.36 -2.08
C VAL A 384 -12.80 5.11 -2.63
N SER A 385 -12.34 3.91 -2.25
CA SER A 385 -12.96 2.66 -2.63
C SER A 385 -14.41 2.56 -2.13
N MET A 386 -14.67 2.92 -0.88
CA MET A 386 -16.01 2.92 -0.30
C MET A 386 -16.92 3.94 -1.00
N MET A 387 -16.46 5.19 -1.18
CA MET A 387 -17.27 6.22 -1.86
C MET A 387 -17.59 5.86 -3.31
N THR A 388 -16.63 5.25 -4.00
CA THR A 388 -16.83 4.70 -5.35
C THR A 388 -17.85 3.57 -5.34
N ALA A 389 -17.77 2.65 -4.36
CA ALA A 389 -18.71 1.54 -4.25
C ALA A 389 -20.15 2.03 -4.02
N ILE A 390 -20.35 3.03 -3.15
CA ILE A 390 -21.66 3.68 -2.94
C ILE A 390 -22.19 4.26 -4.26
N ASP A 391 -21.37 5.00 -5.01
CA ASP A 391 -21.78 5.53 -6.31
C ASP A 391 -22.18 4.42 -7.30
N LEU A 392 -21.43 3.32 -7.29
CA LEU A 392 -21.72 2.14 -8.13
C LEU A 392 -22.96 1.35 -7.69
N THR A 393 -23.53 1.58 -6.50
CA THR A 393 -24.83 0.97 -6.13
C THR A 393 -26.01 1.60 -6.89
N GLN A 394 -25.84 2.79 -7.47
CA GLN A 394 -26.89 3.45 -8.24
C GLN A 394 -27.10 2.78 -9.61
N SER A 395 -28.34 2.77 -10.11
CA SER A 395 -28.61 2.29 -11.48
C SER A 395 -27.82 3.08 -12.54
N ARG A 396 -27.57 4.38 -12.28
CA ARG A 396 -26.72 5.26 -13.05
C ARG A 396 -25.74 5.97 -12.10
N PRO A 397 -24.52 5.47 -11.93
CA PRO A 397 -23.51 6.10 -11.10
C PRO A 397 -23.26 7.54 -11.56
N LEU A 398 -23.03 8.45 -10.60
CA LEU A 398 -22.71 9.85 -10.86
C LEU A 398 -21.34 9.98 -11.50
N CYS A 399 -20.32 9.36 -10.91
CA CYS A 399 -18.96 9.41 -11.43
C CYS A 399 -18.71 8.26 -12.41
N GLY A 400 -19.07 7.02 -12.08
CA GLY A 400 -18.95 5.88 -13.00
C GLY A 400 -17.59 5.78 -13.72
N VAL A 401 -17.62 5.32 -14.98
CA VAL A 401 -16.43 5.17 -15.84
C VAL A 401 -16.58 6.06 -17.07
N ARG A 402 -15.56 6.88 -17.37
CA ARG A 402 -15.53 7.78 -18.53
C ARG A 402 -14.53 7.26 -19.55
N GLY A 403 -15.04 6.69 -20.64
CA GLY A 403 -14.23 6.13 -21.72
C GLY A 403 -13.42 4.91 -21.26
N ASN A 404 -12.11 5.09 -21.04
CA ASN A 404 -11.18 4.00 -20.72
C ASN A 404 -10.74 3.98 -19.25
N ALA A 405 -11.18 4.91 -18.41
CA ALA A 405 -10.71 5.09 -17.04
C ALA A 405 -11.87 5.44 -16.08
N PRO A 406 -11.71 5.19 -14.76
CA PRO A 406 -12.60 5.74 -13.75
C PRO A 406 -12.75 7.25 -13.93
N ALA A 407 -13.92 7.84 -13.73
CA ALA A 407 -14.11 9.27 -14.02
C ALA A 407 -13.22 10.19 -13.17
N LEU A 408 -12.87 9.75 -11.96
CA LEU A 408 -11.96 10.48 -11.08
C LEU A 408 -10.48 10.30 -11.47
N ALA A 409 -10.15 9.33 -12.34
CA ALA A 409 -8.81 9.16 -12.86
C ALA A 409 -8.57 10.19 -13.97
N GLN A 410 -7.61 11.09 -13.75
CA GLN A 410 -7.26 12.20 -14.63
C GLN A 410 -6.09 11.85 -15.57
N GLY A 411 -5.74 10.56 -15.69
CA GLY A 411 -4.82 10.07 -16.71
C GLY A 411 -3.38 10.55 -16.52
N GLY A 412 -2.96 10.72 -15.26
CA GLY A 412 -1.61 11.15 -14.90
C GLY A 412 -1.49 12.53 -14.27
N ASN A 413 -2.62 13.21 -14.01
CA ASN A 413 -2.59 14.48 -13.29
C ASN A 413 -2.63 14.26 -11.77
N PHE A 414 -1.45 14.24 -11.14
CA PHE A 414 -1.28 13.91 -9.72
C PHE A 414 -1.18 15.19 -8.86
N ASP A 415 -2.27 15.95 -8.81
CA ASP A 415 -2.33 17.27 -8.15
C ASP A 415 -2.83 17.22 -6.69
N ASN A 416 -3.13 16.04 -6.14
CA ASN A 416 -3.76 15.87 -4.83
C ASN A 416 -5.07 16.65 -4.70
N THR A 417 -5.91 16.58 -5.73
CA THR A 417 -7.21 17.28 -5.69
C THR A 417 -8.08 16.66 -4.59
N LEU A 418 -8.68 17.48 -3.72
CA LEU A 418 -9.61 16.98 -2.71
C LEU A 418 -10.76 16.21 -3.38
N LEU A 419 -11.23 15.13 -2.75
CA LEU A 419 -12.23 14.25 -3.37
C LEU A 419 -13.48 15.01 -3.86
N LEU A 420 -14.04 15.90 -3.05
CA LEU A 420 -15.23 16.67 -3.43
C LEU A 420 -14.98 17.59 -4.64
N ASP A 421 -13.81 18.24 -4.70
CA ASP A 421 -13.41 19.07 -5.84
C ASP A 421 -13.22 18.21 -7.10
N ALA A 422 -12.63 17.03 -6.95
CA ALA A 422 -12.44 16.09 -8.06
C ALA A 422 -13.79 15.62 -8.61
N VAL A 423 -14.76 15.30 -7.73
CA VAL A 423 -16.12 14.92 -8.12
C VAL A 423 -16.83 16.05 -8.87
N GLN A 424 -16.77 17.29 -8.35
CA GLN A 424 -17.40 18.44 -9.00
C GLN A 424 -16.84 18.73 -10.40
N ARG A 425 -15.54 18.49 -10.60
CA ARG A 425 -14.88 18.68 -11.91
C ARG A 425 -15.22 17.55 -12.89
N SER A 426 -15.44 16.33 -12.39
CA SER A 426 -15.33 15.12 -13.20
C SER A 426 -16.57 14.24 -13.28
N CYS A 427 -17.73 14.56 -12.69
CA CYS A 427 -18.87 13.63 -12.64
C CYS A 427 -20.19 14.09 -13.32
#